data_AF-A0A7H4PBG4-F1
#
_entry.id   AF-A0A7H4PBG4-F1
#
_cell.length_a   1.000
_cell.length_b   1.000
_cell.length_c   1.000
_cell.angle_alpha   90.00
_cell.angle_beta   90.00
_cell.angle_gamma   90.00
#
_symmetry.space_group_name_H-M   'P 1'
#
loop_
_entity.id
_entity.type
_entity.pdbx_description
1 polymer ?
#
loop_
_entity_poly.entity_id
_entity_poly.type
_entity_poly.pdbx_seq_one_letter_code
_entity_poly.pdbx_strand_id
1 'polypeptide(L)'
;MSDLFYGVAYYDEYMPEDRLAKDIALMQETGINVVRIAESTWSTLEPREGEYNFYHIDRVLDAMHEAGIAVIIGTPTYAVPAWLAAKHPDILVTTVDGQQKYGPRQIMDIVNSTFRRYAEKIIRTLMAHVQRHPAIIGWQLDNETKHYDNIGRYMQEGFVRSLREKYPDLDRLNNDFGLDYWEQPY
;
A
#
# COMPACT_ATOMS: atom_id res chain seq x y z
N MET A 1 26.32 20.17 -5.40
CA MET A 1 25.76 19.72 -6.69
C MET A 1 24.43 19.09 -6.36
N SER A 2 23.37 19.32 -7.15
CA SER A 2 22.12 18.57 -6.98
C SER A 2 22.34 17.20 -7.62
N ASP A 3 22.69 16.21 -6.81
CA ASP A 3 22.96 14.86 -7.32
C ASP A 3 21.64 14.23 -7.77
N LEU A 4 21.64 13.66 -8.99
CA LEU A 4 20.51 12.89 -9.51
C LEU A 4 20.34 11.62 -8.67
N PHE A 5 19.11 11.33 -8.24
CA PHE A 5 18.81 10.07 -7.59
C PHE A 5 18.85 8.92 -8.59
N TYR A 6 19.71 7.94 -8.32
CA TYR A 6 19.86 6.70 -9.08
C TYR A 6 19.86 5.54 -8.08
N GLY A 7 18.93 4.60 -8.26
CA GLY A 7 18.60 3.68 -7.18
C GLY A 7 17.89 2.41 -7.59
N VAL A 8 17.54 1.63 -6.57
CA VAL A 8 16.94 0.30 -6.72
C VAL A 8 15.93 0.04 -5.58
N ALA A 9 14.93 -0.80 -5.84
CA ALA A 9 14.12 -1.37 -4.76
C ALA A 9 14.93 -2.48 -4.06
N TYR A 10 15.00 -2.45 -2.74
CA TYR A 10 15.82 -3.36 -1.95
C TYR A 10 14.97 -4.09 -0.89
N TYR A 11 15.15 -5.40 -0.79
CA TYR A 11 14.35 -6.27 0.08
C TYR A 11 15.26 -7.23 0.85
N ASP A 12 15.73 -6.79 2.02
CA ASP A 12 16.52 -7.63 2.94
C ASP A 12 15.69 -8.84 3.41
N GLU A 13 14.37 -8.67 3.52
CA GLU A 13 13.41 -9.69 3.95
C GLU A 13 13.34 -10.91 3.01
N TYR A 14 13.80 -10.78 1.76
CA TYR A 14 13.70 -11.84 0.75
C TYR A 14 15.02 -12.57 0.52
N MET A 15 16.11 -12.12 1.15
CA MET A 15 17.42 -12.69 0.90
C MET A 15 17.56 -14.07 1.54
N PRO A 16 17.99 -15.10 0.79
CA PRO A 16 18.17 -16.45 1.32
C PRO A 16 19.41 -16.58 2.22
N GLU A 17 20.29 -15.58 2.21
CA GLU A 17 21.53 -15.52 2.98
C GLU A 17 21.81 -14.08 3.42
N ASP A 18 22.61 -13.91 4.46
CA ASP A 18 23.07 -12.58 4.89
C ASP A 18 24.10 -12.03 3.89
N ARG A 19 23.68 -11.03 3.10
CA ARG A 19 24.49 -10.41 2.05
C ARG A 19 24.39 -8.89 1.96
N LEU A 20 23.79 -8.24 2.96
CA LEU A 20 23.54 -6.79 2.97
C LEU A 20 24.82 -5.97 2.71
N ALA A 21 25.91 -6.29 3.41
CA ALA A 21 27.19 -5.60 3.24
C ALA A 21 27.76 -5.74 1.81
N LYS A 22 27.56 -6.91 1.19
CA LYS A 22 27.99 -7.15 -0.20
C LYS A 22 27.15 -6.36 -1.18
N ASP A 23 25.83 -6.32 -0.99
CA ASP A 23 24.94 -5.56 -1.86
C ASP A 23 25.22 -4.06 -1.78
N ILE A 24 25.50 -3.53 -0.57
CA ILE A 24 25.92 -2.14 -0.36
C ILE A 24 27.22 -1.83 -1.11
N ALA A 25 28.22 -2.70 -1.03
CA ALA A 25 29.47 -2.50 -1.76
C ALA A 25 29.22 -2.41 -3.28
N LEU A 26 28.37 -3.28 -3.83
CA LEU A 26 27.98 -3.25 -5.25
C LEU A 26 27.17 -1.99 -5.60
N MET A 27 26.31 -1.50 -4.71
CA MET A 27 25.60 -0.24 -4.90
C MET A 27 26.56 0.94 -4.99
N GLN A 28 27.56 1.00 -4.11
CA GLN A 28 28.59 2.04 -4.14
C GLN A 28 29.45 1.97 -5.41
N GLU A 29 29.87 0.77 -5.82
CA GLU A 29 30.64 0.55 -7.06
C GLU A 29 29.88 1.01 -8.32
N THR A 30 28.55 0.94 -8.30
CA THR A 30 27.69 1.31 -9.43
C THR A 30 27.13 2.73 -9.35
N GLY A 31 27.44 3.47 -8.28
CA GLY A 31 26.97 4.83 -8.06
C GLY A 31 25.50 4.93 -7.64
N ILE A 32 24.90 3.85 -7.15
CA ILE A 32 23.57 3.89 -6.52
C ILE A 32 23.65 4.75 -5.25
N ASN A 33 22.76 5.72 -5.13
CA ASN A 33 22.72 6.68 -4.03
C ASN A 33 21.37 6.74 -3.29
N VAL A 34 20.39 5.95 -3.72
CA VAL A 34 19.10 5.79 -3.04
C VAL A 34 18.55 4.38 -3.18
N VAL A 35 17.86 3.88 -2.15
CA VAL A 35 17.06 2.65 -2.20
C VAL A 35 15.62 2.90 -1.78
N ARG A 36 14.70 2.07 -2.29
CA ARG A 36 13.31 1.99 -1.79
C ARG A 36 13.09 0.67 -1.07
N ILE A 37 12.50 0.71 0.12
CA ILE A 37 12.22 -0.49 0.93
C ILE A 37 10.80 -0.53 1.50
N ALA A 38 10.44 -1.69 2.07
CA ALA A 38 9.31 -1.96 2.96
C ALA A 38 7.89 -2.03 2.36
N GLU A 39 7.60 -1.56 1.14
CA GLU A 39 6.22 -1.51 0.63
C GLU A 39 5.56 -2.90 0.45
N SER A 40 6.36 -3.96 0.43
CA SER A 40 5.89 -5.33 0.17
C SER A 40 5.91 -6.27 1.37
N THR A 41 6.16 -5.75 2.58
CA THR A 41 6.53 -6.61 3.71
C THR A 41 5.66 -6.40 4.95
N TRP A 42 4.36 -6.09 4.79
CA TRP A 42 3.42 -5.98 5.93
C TRP A 42 3.47 -7.23 6.81
N SER A 43 3.40 -8.43 6.25
CA SER A 43 3.46 -9.66 7.06
C SER A 43 4.79 -9.88 7.78
N THR A 44 5.89 -9.30 7.30
CA THR A 44 7.18 -9.35 8.01
C THR A 44 7.21 -8.32 9.13
N LEU A 45 6.66 -7.12 8.87
CA LEU A 45 6.59 -6.02 9.82
C LEU A 45 5.57 -6.26 10.95
N GLU A 46 4.41 -6.84 10.66
CA GLU A 46 3.35 -7.20 11.60
C GLU A 46 2.97 -8.68 11.38
N PRO A 47 3.80 -9.65 11.83
CA PRO A 47 3.55 -11.08 11.63
C PRO A 47 2.27 -11.58 12.30
N ARG A 48 1.84 -10.92 13.38
CA ARG A 48 0.55 -11.10 14.04
C ARG A 48 0.01 -9.75 14.43
N GLU A 49 -1.31 -9.64 14.56
CA GLU A 49 -1.96 -8.37 14.89
C GLU A 49 -1.37 -7.74 16.15
N GLY A 50 -0.77 -6.55 16.01
CA GLY A 50 -0.16 -5.82 17.12
C GLY A 50 1.22 -6.31 17.57
N GLU A 51 1.76 -7.39 17.00
CA GLU A 51 3.16 -7.80 17.20
C GLU A 51 3.99 -7.24 16.05
N TYR A 52 4.92 -6.33 16.33
CA TYR A 52 5.73 -5.66 15.31
C TYR A 52 7.18 -6.13 15.33
N ASN A 53 7.74 -6.37 14.15
CA ASN A 53 9.15 -6.73 13.96
C ASN A 53 9.81 -5.77 12.96
N PHE A 54 10.66 -4.89 13.46
CA PHE A 54 11.39 -3.89 12.66
C PHE A 54 12.78 -4.32 12.23
N TYR A 55 13.20 -5.56 12.55
CA TYR A 55 14.58 -6.03 12.35
C TYR A 55 15.17 -5.67 10.98
N HIS A 56 14.48 -6.00 9.89
CA HIS A 56 14.97 -5.74 8.53
C HIS A 56 14.99 -4.25 8.18
N ILE A 57 13.99 -3.49 8.63
CA ILE A 57 13.90 -2.05 8.37
C ILE A 57 15.04 -1.31 9.07
N ASP A 58 15.26 -1.58 10.36
CA ASP A 58 16.32 -0.97 11.15
C ASP A 58 17.69 -1.32 10.60
N ARG A 59 17.92 -2.61 10.34
CA ARG A 59 19.17 -3.12 9.78
C ARG A 59 19.52 -2.47 8.44
N VAL A 60 18.55 -2.31 7.53
CA VAL A 60 18.78 -1.64 6.25
C VAL A 60 18.98 -0.14 6.42
N LEU A 61 18.18 0.52 7.26
CA LEU A 61 18.30 1.95 7.52
C LEU A 61 19.69 2.31 8.05
N ASP A 62 20.17 1.60 9.07
CA ASP A 62 21.49 1.82 9.67
C ASP A 62 22.60 1.58 8.63
N ALA A 63 22.56 0.44 7.93
CA ALA A 63 23.61 0.08 6.97
C ALA A 63 23.66 1.03 5.76
N MET A 64 22.50 1.47 5.26
CA MET A 64 22.44 2.45 4.17
C MET A 64 22.93 3.82 4.63
N HIS A 65 22.62 4.23 5.86
CA HIS A 65 23.14 5.47 6.43
C HIS A 65 24.67 5.47 6.51
N GLU A 66 25.26 4.41 7.06
CA GLU A 66 26.72 4.24 7.15
C GLU A 66 27.38 4.28 5.77
N ALA A 67 26.71 3.76 4.74
CA ALA A 67 27.18 3.76 3.37
C ALA A 67 26.95 5.07 2.60
N GLY A 68 26.26 6.04 3.19
CA GLY A 68 25.87 7.30 2.54
C GLY A 68 24.78 7.13 1.47
N ILE A 69 23.99 6.06 1.52
CA ILE A 69 22.89 5.76 0.60
C ILE A 69 21.57 6.22 1.24
N ALA A 70 20.81 7.03 0.52
CA ALA A 70 19.52 7.52 0.98
C ALA A 70 18.44 6.43 0.92
N VAL A 71 17.37 6.58 1.71
CA VAL A 71 16.27 5.60 1.77
C VAL A 71 14.93 6.29 1.55
N ILE A 72 14.10 5.67 0.71
CA ILE A 72 12.67 5.95 0.58
C ILE A 72 11.91 4.79 1.24
N ILE A 73 11.06 5.10 2.21
CA ILE A 73 10.24 4.09 2.89
C ILE A 73 8.87 4.01 2.22
N GLY A 74 8.48 2.81 1.79
CA GLY A 74 7.15 2.53 1.30
C GLY A 74 6.20 2.05 2.39
N THR A 75 4.98 2.58 2.44
CA THR A 75 3.96 2.05 3.35
C THR A 75 3.42 0.72 2.83
N PRO A 76 3.34 -0.34 3.65
CA PRO A 76 3.17 -1.71 3.16
C PRO A 76 1.71 -2.10 2.85
N THR A 77 0.87 -1.16 2.41
CA THR A 77 -0.59 -1.30 2.41
C THR A 77 -1.19 -1.98 1.18
N TYR A 78 -0.40 -2.18 0.13
CA TYR A 78 -0.88 -2.71 -1.16
C TYR A 78 -1.04 -4.24 -1.19
N ALA A 79 -0.60 -4.93 -0.13
CA ALA A 79 -0.71 -6.36 0.07
C ALA A 79 -0.94 -6.63 1.55
N VAL A 80 -2.10 -7.21 1.88
CA VAL A 80 -2.48 -7.50 3.27
C VAL A 80 -1.88 -8.81 3.76
N PRO A 81 -1.58 -8.96 5.06
CA PRO A 81 -1.11 -10.23 5.61
C PRO A 81 -2.25 -11.25 5.74
N ALA A 82 -1.91 -12.53 5.74
CA ALA A 82 -2.87 -13.64 5.82
C ALA A 82 -3.75 -13.57 7.08
N TRP A 83 -3.18 -13.19 8.24
CA TRP A 83 -3.95 -13.07 9.48
C TRP A 83 -5.04 -12.01 9.37
N LEU A 84 -4.81 -10.93 8.61
CA LEU A 84 -5.77 -9.85 8.45
C LEU A 84 -6.92 -10.29 7.54
N ALA A 85 -6.59 -10.92 6.41
CA ALA A 85 -7.59 -11.48 5.49
C ALA A 85 -8.41 -12.62 6.13
N ALA A 86 -7.79 -13.44 6.99
CA ALA A 86 -8.50 -14.49 7.73
C ALA A 86 -9.45 -13.92 8.80
N LYS A 87 -9.03 -12.85 9.50
CA LYS A 87 -9.84 -12.20 10.54
C LYS A 87 -11.00 -11.39 9.95
N HIS A 88 -10.76 -10.70 8.84
CA HIS A 88 -11.71 -9.80 8.18
C HIS A 88 -11.76 -10.11 6.68
N PRO A 89 -12.47 -11.18 6.25
CA PRO A 89 -12.52 -11.56 4.84
C PRO A 89 -13.20 -10.51 3.95
N ASP A 90 -14.05 -9.65 4.53
CA ASP A 90 -14.75 -8.56 3.86
C ASP A 90 -13.83 -7.43 3.37
N ILE A 91 -12.56 -7.41 3.78
CA ILE A 91 -11.57 -6.48 3.25
C ILE A 91 -11.14 -6.84 1.83
N LEU A 92 -11.38 -8.07 1.38
CA LEU A 92 -11.04 -8.50 0.03
C LEU A 92 -12.08 -7.96 -0.95
N VAL A 93 -11.58 -7.44 -2.07
CA VAL A 93 -12.40 -6.78 -3.09
C VAL A 93 -13.41 -7.75 -3.69
N THR A 94 -14.61 -7.23 -3.95
CA THR A 94 -15.61 -7.93 -4.77
C THR A 94 -15.52 -7.38 -6.19
N THR A 95 -15.20 -8.25 -7.15
CA THR A 95 -15.21 -7.94 -8.59
C THR A 95 -16.42 -8.58 -9.25
N VAL A 96 -16.55 -8.43 -10.58
CA VAL A 96 -17.60 -9.10 -11.37
C VAL A 96 -17.57 -10.63 -11.25
N ASP A 97 -16.40 -11.21 -10.93
CA ASP A 97 -16.22 -12.66 -10.73
C ASP A 97 -16.58 -13.12 -9.31
N GLY A 98 -16.97 -12.18 -8.44
CA GLY A 98 -17.28 -12.42 -7.03
C GLY A 98 -16.19 -11.90 -6.08
N GLN A 99 -16.30 -12.29 -4.81
CA GLN A 99 -15.33 -11.90 -3.79
C GLN A 99 -13.99 -12.61 -4.03
N GLN A 100 -12.91 -11.84 -4.09
CA GLN A 100 -11.57 -12.37 -4.26
C GLN A 100 -11.14 -13.22 -3.05
N LYS A 101 -10.30 -14.22 -3.31
CA LYS A 101 -9.69 -15.07 -2.28
C LYS A 101 -8.25 -14.60 -2.03
N TYR A 102 -7.81 -14.72 -0.79
CA TYR A 102 -6.44 -14.34 -0.39
C TYR A 102 -5.37 -15.04 -1.25
N GLY A 103 -4.34 -14.30 -1.65
CA GLY A 103 -3.18 -14.83 -2.35
C GLY A 103 -2.36 -13.72 -3.05
N PRO A 104 -2.83 -13.18 -4.18
CA PRO A 104 -2.17 -12.07 -4.87
C PRO A 104 -2.15 -10.76 -4.05
N ARG A 105 -1.26 -9.84 -4.45
CA ARG A 105 -1.28 -8.43 -4.02
C ARG A 105 -2.46 -7.68 -4.67
N GLN A 106 -2.81 -6.52 -4.12
CA GLN A 106 -3.76 -5.58 -4.75
C GLN A 106 -5.18 -6.13 -5.00
N ILE A 107 -5.70 -6.88 -4.02
CA ILE A 107 -7.06 -7.45 -4.02
C ILE A 107 -7.89 -7.01 -2.80
N MET A 108 -7.61 -5.84 -2.24
CA MET A 108 -8.35 -5.26 -1.12
C MET A 108 -9.39 -4.24 -1.61
N ASP A 109 -10.51 -4.16 -0.91
CA ASP A 109 -11.43 -3.03 -1.04
C ASP A 109 -10.82 -1.79 -0.35
N ILE A 110 -10.30 -0.86 -1.17
CA ILE A 110 -9.65 0.37 -0.69
C ILE A 110 -10.59 1.37 0.00
N VAL A 111 -11.91 1.18 -0.08
CA VAL A 111 -12.91 2.00 0.63
C VAL A 111 -13.50 1.27 1.85
N ASN A 112 -13.17 -0.01 2.07
CA ASN A 112 -13.56 -0.74 3.27
C ASN A 112 -12.95 -0.07 4.53
N SER A 113 -13.80 0.26 5.50
CA SER A 113 -13.39 0.95 6.73
C SER A 113 -12.48 0.12 7.63
N THR A 114 -12.67 -1.19 7.67
CA THR A 114 -11.78 -2.13 8.37
C THR A 114 -10.40 -2.13 7.74
N PHE A 115 -10.30 -2.26 6.40
CA PHE A 115 -9.03 -2.15 5.68
C PHE A 115 -8.34 -0.82 6.00
N ARG A 116 -9.04 0.31 5.86
CA ARG A 116 -8.49 1.64 6.14
C ARG A 116 -8.00 1.80 7.58
N ARG A 117 -8.69 1.23 8.56
CA ARG A 117 -8.27 1.25 9.97
C ARG A 117 -6.97 0.49 10.19
N TYR A 118 -6.81 -0.70 9.60
CA TYR A 118 -5.57 -1.47 9.70
C TYR A 118 -4.43 -0.82 8.91
N ALA A 119 -4.72 -0.30 7.72
CA ALA A 119 -3.77 0.46 6.90
C ALA A 119 -3.26 1.69 7.66
N GLU A 120 -4.15 2.47 8.27
CA GLU A 120 -3.78 3.61 9.11
C GLU A 120 -2.89 3.18 10.29
N LYS A 121 -3.26 2.09 10.98
CA LYS A 121 -2.49 1.57 12.11
C LYS A 121 -1.06 1.22 11.69
N ILE A 122 -0.88 0.44 10.62
CA ILE A 122 0.46 0.03 10.17
C ILE A 122 1.27 1.23 9.66
N ILE A 123 0.63 2.18 8.94
CA ILE A 123 1.29 3.43 8.51
C ILE A 123 1.80 4.19 9.74
N ARG A 124 0.93 4.45 10.73
CA ARG A 124 1.32 5.19 11.94
C ARG A 124 2.41 4.48 12.72
N THR A 125 2.32 3.17 12.89
CA THR A 125 3.33 2.37 13.59
C THR A 125 4.68 2.45 12.88
N LEU A 126 4.72 2.26 11.56
CA LEU A 126 5.95 2.35 10.77
C LEU A 126 6.54 3.76 10.84
N MET A 127 5.74 4.79 10.52
CA MET A 127 6.20 6.18 10.52
C MET A 127 6.70 6.62 11.90
N ALA A 128 6.00 6.26 12.98
CA ALA A 128 6.42 6.60 14.33
C ALA A 128 7.80 6.03 14.68
N HIS A 129 8.08 4.82 14.21
CA HIS A 129 9.36 4.13 14.39
C HIS A 129 10.49 4.77 13.58
N VAL A 130 10.26 5.04 12.29
CA VAL A 130 11.35 5.43 11.38
C VAL A 130 11.53 6.94 11.17
N GLN A 131 10.56 7.80 11.50
CA GLN A 131 10.53 9.24 11.13
C GLN A 131 11.77 10.07 11.49
N ARG A 132 12.60 9.65 12.46
CA ARG A 132 13.79 10.38 12.88
C ARG A 132 15.09 9.86 12.25
N HIS A 133 15.02 8.79 11.47
CA HIS A 133 16.21 8.16 10.93
C HIS A 133 16.84 9.02 9.82
N PRO A 134 18.14 9.38 9.92
CA PRO A 134 18.77 10.36 9.03
C PRO A 134 18.93 9.89 7.58
N ALA A 135 18.88 8.58 7.30
CA ALA A 135 18.93 8.07 5.94
C ALA A 135 17.67 8.39 5.11
N ILE A 136 16.54 8.71 5.76
CA ILE A 136 15.25 8.82 5.08
C ILE A 136 15.13 10.18 4.39
N ILE A 137 14.86 10.15 3.09
CA ILE A 137 14.65 11.35 2.27
C ILE A 137 13.22 11.49 1.75
N GLY A 138 12.39 10.46 1.89
CA GLY A 138 11.03 10.48 1.37
C GLY A 138 10.21 9.24 1.69
N TRP A 139 8.95 9.31 1.32
CA TRP A 139 7.93 8.30 1.60
C TRP A 139 7.20 7.94 0.30
N GLN A 140 7.08 6.64 0.03
CA GLN A 140 6.15 6.14 -0.99
C GLN A 140 4.86 5.71 -0.29
N LEU A 141 3.74 6.28 -0.73
CA LEU A 141 2.43 5.89 -0.23
C LEU A 141 1.92 4.71 -1.05
N ASP A 142 1.65 3.61 -0.37
CA ASP A 142 1.19 2.34 -0.96
C ASP A 142 2.14 1.87 -2.09
N ASN A 143 1.63 1.19 -3.11
CA ASN A 143 2.38 0.89 -4.32
C ASN A 143 1.43 0.68 -5.50
N GLU A 144 1.53 1.54 -6.52
CA GLU A 144 0.76 1.46 -7.78
C GLU A 144 -0.77 1.33 -7.55
N THR A 145 -1.31 2.08 -6.59
CA THR A 145 -2.71 1.98 -6.13
C THR A 145 -3.71 2.12 -7.27
N LYS A 146 -4.72 1.23 -7.29
CA LYS A 146 -5.84 1.25 -8.23
C LYS A 146 -7.15 0.93 -7.49
N HIS A 147 -8.26 0.91 -8.23
CA HIS A 147 -9.57 0.53 -7.71
C HIS A 147 -9.82 -0.98 -7.72
N TYR A 148 -8.96 -1.77 -8.38
CA TYR A 148 -8.97 -3.25 -8.38
C TYR A 148 -10.32 -3.86 -8.81
N ASP A 149 -10.96 -3.26 -9.83
CA ASP A 149 -12.27 -3.67 -10.37
C ASP A 149 -13.38 -3.79 -9.31
N ASN A 150 -13.27 -2.98 -8.25
CA ASN A 150 -14.18 -3.02 -7.10
C ASN A 150 -15.61 -2.62 -7.47
N ILE A 151 -16.52 -3.59 -7.40
CA ILE A 151 -17.97 -3.41 -7.49
C ILE A 151 -18.67 -3.72 -6.15
N GLY A 152 -17.88 -3.80 -5.07
CA GLY A 152 -18.35 -4.16 -3.74
C GLY A 152 -19.31 -3.14 -3.13
N ARG A 153 -20.02 -3.59 -2.10
CA ARG A 153 -21.06 -2.82 -1.40
C ARG A 153 -20.61 -1.40 -1.02
N TYR A 154 -19.44 -1.26 -0.39
CA TYR A 154 -18.97 0.04 0.08
C TYR A 154 -18.64 1.02 -1.05
N MET A 155 -18.14 0.51 -2.18
CA MET A 155 -17.91 1.30 -3.39
C MET A 155 -19.24 1.79 -3.97
N GLN A 156 -20.24 0.90 -4.10
CA GLN A 156 -21.57 1.27 -4.59
C GLN A 156 -22.28 2.29 -3.67
N GLU A 157 -22.23 2.09 -2.35
CA GLU A 157 -22.76 3.07 -1.39
C GLU A 157 -22.07 4.43 -1.52
N GLY A 158 -20.74 4.45 -1.74
CA GLY A 158 -19.98 5.67 -2.00
C GLY A 158 -20.38 6.36 -3.30
N PHE A 159 -20.58 5.59 -4.36
CA PHE A 159 -21.05 6.08 -5.66
C PHE A 159 -22.46 6.67 -5.58
N VAL A 160 -23.40 5.99 -4.89
CA VAL A 160 -24.75 6.53 -4.67
C VAL A 160 -24.71 7.82 -3.85
N ARG A 161 -23.86 7.91 -2.82
CA ARG A 161 -23.67 9.17 -2.07
C ARG A 161 -23.15 10.29 -2.97
N SER A 162 -22.16 10.04 -3.81
CA SER A 162 -21.62 11.07 -4.70
C SER A 162 -22.63 11.51 -5.76
N LEU A 163 -23.49 10.61 -6.25
CA LEU A 163 -24.61 10.97 -7.11
C LEU A 163 -25.63 11.86 -6.41
N ARG A 164 -26.00 11.56 -5.15
CA ARG A 164 -26.92 12.40 -4.37
C ARG A 164 -26.36 13.80 -4.07
N GLU A 165 -25.05 13.93 -3.94
CA GLU A 165 -24.39 15.24 -3.78
C GLU A 165 -24.41 16.05 -5.09
N LYS A 166 -24.25 15.36 -6.23
CA LYS A 166 -24.24 15.99 -7.56
C LYS A 166 -25.64 16.30 -8.11
N TYR A 167 -26.61 15.44 -7.80
CA TYR A 167 -27.98 15.50 -8.28
C TYR A 167 -28.93 15.71 -7.10
N PRO A 168 -29.46 16.93 -6.91
CA PRO A 168 -30.39 17.21 -5.81
C PRO A 168 -31.78 16.57 -6.03
N ASP A 169 -32.03 16.05 -7.23
CA ASP A 169 -33.29 15.49 -7.69
C ASP A 169 -33.00 14.33 -8.67
N LEU A 170 -33.84 13.30 -8.64
CA LEU A 170 -33.72 12.12 -9.51
C LEU A 170 -34.18 12.40 -10.94
N ASP A 171 -35.12 13.32 -11.19
CA ASP A 171 -35.57 13.65 -12.54
C ASP A 171 -34.38 14.17 -13.37
N ARG A 172 -33.57 15.05 -12.78
CA ARG A 172 -32.34 15.53 -13.42
C ARG A 172 -31.31 14.42 -13.66
N LEU A 173 -31.16 13.47 -12.75
CA LEU A 173 -30.26 12.33 -12.93
C LEU A 173 -30.74 11.44 -14.07
N ASN A 174 -32.04 11.07 -14.05
CA ASN A 174 -32.69 10.25 -15.07
C ASN A 174 -32.57 10.89 -16.45
N ASN A 175 -32.82 12.20 -16.56
CA ASN A 175 -32.67 12.96 -17.81
C ASN A 175 -31.22 12.98 -18.31
N ASP A 176 -30.25 13.31 -17.44
CA ASP A 176 -28.85 13.45 -17.84
C ASP A 176 -28.24 12.11 -18.27
N PHE A 177 -28.70 10.98 -17.71
CA PHE A 177 -28.24 9.64 -18.06
C PHE A 177 -29.14 8.94 -19.09
N GLY A 178 -30.25 9.58 -19.50
CA GLY A 178 -31.18 9.03 -20.51
C GLY A 178 -31.85 7.73 -20.07
N LEU A 179 -32.19 7.61 -18.78
CA LEU A 179 -32.64 6.34 -18.18
C LEU A 179 -34.05 5.90 -18.59
N ASP A 180 -34.82 6.73 -19.29
CA ASP A 180 -36.07 6.30 -19.94
C ASP A 180 -35.82 5.17 -20.95
N TYR A 181 -34.64 5.14 -21.56
CA TYR A 181 -34.23 4.06 -22.45
C TYR A 181 -34.14 2.74 -21.69
N TRP A 182 -34.89 1.73 -22.17
CA TRP A 182 -35.04 0.41 -21.54
C TRP A 182 -35.64 0.43 -20.12
N GLU A 183 -36.54 1.38 -19.84
CA GLU A 183 -37.33 1.43 -18.60
C GLU A 183 -36.48 1.46 -17.31
N GLN A 184 -35.41 2.26 -17.29
CA GLN A 184 -34.47 2.35 -16.16
C GLN A 184 -34.55 3.62 -15.27
N PRO A 185 -35.61 4.48 -15.28
CA PRO A 185 -35.62 5.63 -14.38
C PRO A 185 -35.70 5.19 -12.91
N TYR A 186 -34.96 5.88 -12.04
CA TYR A 186 -34.97 5.72 -10.58
C TYR A 186 -36.10 6.48 -9.91
#